data_AF-A0A1V3IHL5-F1
#
_entry.id   AF-A0A1V3IHL5-F1
#
_cell.length_a   1.000
_cell.length_b   1.000
_cell.length_c   1.000
_cell.angle_alpha   90.00
_cell.angle_beta   90.00
_cell.angle_gamma   90.00
#
_symmetry.space_group_name_H-M   'P 1'
#
loop_
_entity.id
_entity.type
_entity.pdbx_description
1 polymer ?
#
loop_
_entity_poly.entity_id
_entity_poly.type
_entity_poly.pdbx_seq_one_letter_code
_entity_poly.pdbx_strand_id
1 'polypeptide(L)'
;MCINNLKTHYSAKELLDFSLACLPNSVQGIIYQAKKNNWKTQKRVGKGGGVEYALCSLPQHLQDEIRNKFAVTVVKSKPKAPLALRQVELKTLTEKQRETVYTGAYHDCGWGESQDSRLVACLG
;
A
#
# COMPACT_ATOMS: atom_id res chain seq x y z
N MET A 1 -5.74 2.17 -2.35
CA MET A 1 -5.08 1.72 -1.11
C MET A 1 -3.74 2.45 -0.98
N CYS A 2 -3.58 3.35 0.00
CA CYS A 2 -2.31 4.03 0.27
C CYS A 2 -1.66 3.36 1.49
N ILE A 3 -1.05 2.20 1.29
CA ILE A 3 -0.30 1.52 2.34
C ILE A 3 1.07 2.17 2.37
N ASN A 4 1.23 3.16 3.24
CA ASN A 4 2.48 3.64 3.85
C ASN A 4 2.08 4.77 4.81
N ASN A 5 2.69 4.84 5.98
CA ASN A 5 2.41 5.81 7.05
C ASN A 5 2.86 7.25 6.70
N LEU A 6 2.67 7.64 5.44
CA LEU A 6 3.05 8.92 4.85
C LEU A 6 1.85 9.86 4.84
N LYS A 7 2.12 11.15 5.02
CA LYS A 7 1.10 12.19 4.96
C LYS A 7 0.41 12.15 3.59
N THR A 8 -0.91 12.27 3.58
CA THR A 8 -1.72 12.22 2.35
C THR A 8 -1.71 13.53 1.58
N HIS A 9 -1.52 14.66 2.26
CA HIS A 9 -1.57 16.01 1.68
C HIS A 9 -0.33 16.82 2.07
N TYR A 10 0.26 17.53 1.12
CA TYR A 10 1.45 18.36 1.34
C TYR A 10 1.22 19.79 0.87
N SER A 11 1.61 20.77 1.68
CA SER A 11 1.60 22.18 1.30
C SER A 11 2.73 22.49 0.30
N ALA A 12 2.58 23.57 -0.47
CA ALA A 12 3.64 24.02 -1.40
C ALA A 12 4.98 24.29 -0.69
N LYS A 13 4.92 24.73 0.57
CA LYS A 13 6.11 24.97 1.39
C LYS A 13 6.81 23.66 1.76
N GLU A 14 6.06 22.65 2.21
CA GLU A 14 6.64 21.33 2.52
C GLU A 14 7.28 20.69 1.27
N LEU A 15 6.64 20.81 0.11
CA LEU A 15 7.20 20.33 -1.16
C LEU A 15 8.50 21.06 -1.55
N LEU A 16 8.58 22.36 -1.27
CA LEU A 16 9.81 23.14 -1.46
C LEU A 16 10.90 22.73 -0.48
N ASP A 17 10.56 22.50 0.78
CA ASP A 17 11.49 22.08 1.84
C ASP A 17 12.11 20.71 1.52
N PHE A 18 11.42 19.83 0.79
CA PHE A 18 12.00 18.56 0.32
C PHE A 18 13.10 18.73 -0.73
N SER A 19 13.21 19.91 -1.36
CA SER A 19 14.19 20.24 -2.39
C SER A 19 14.28 19.09 -3.43
N LEU A 20 13.12 18.79 -4.04
CA LEU A 20 12.99 17.74 -5.05
C LEU A 20 13.60 18.22 -6.35
N ALA A 21 14.45 17.41 -6.98
CA ALA A 21 15.17 17.82 -8.20
C ALA A 21 14.21 18.08 -9.38
N CYS A 22 13.04 17.42 -9.37
CA CYS A 22 12.01 17.57 -10.39
C CYS A 22 11.08 18.78 -10.19
N LEU A 23 11.19 19.49 -9.06
CA LEU A 23 10.38 20.69 -8.77
C LEU A 23 11.20 21.97 -8.90
N PRO A 24 10.56 23.09 -9.27
CA PRO A 24 11.19 24.40 -9.17
C PRO A 24 11.45 24.77 -7.71
N ASN A 25 12.56 25.46 -7.46
CA ASN A 25 12.98 25.94 -6.13
C ASN A 25 12.18 27.18 -5.66
N SER A 26 10.92 27.32 -6.08
CA SER A 26 10.07 28.44 -5.67
C SER A 26 8.63 27.99 -5.44
N VAL A 27 8.01 28.54 -4.40
CA VAL A 27 6.59 28.27 -4.08
C VAL A 27 5.68 28.61 -5.26
N GLN A 28 5.96 29.72 -5.95
CA GLN A 28 5.19 30.13 -7.12
C GLN A 28 5.32 29.12 -8.28
N GLY A 29 6.52 28.58 -8.51
CA GLY A 29 6.75 27.55 -9.53
C GLY A 29 5.99 26.26 -9.24
N ILE A 30 5.95 25.84 -7.96
CA ILE A 30 5.20 24.67 -7.52
C ILE A 30 3.69 24.90 -7.73
N ILE A 31 3.17 26.07 -7.36
CA ILE A 31 1.75 26.42 -7.59
C ILE A 31 1.42 26.42 -9.09
N TYR A 32 2.31 26.96 -9.92
CA TYR A 32 2.14 26.97 -11.37
C TYR A 32 2.08 25.54 -11.93
N GLN A 33 3.00 24.66 -11.53
CA GLN A 33 2.98 23.26 -11.93
C GLN A 33 1.74 22.51 -11.43
N ALA A 34 1.30 22.78 -10.20
CA ALA A 34 0.12 22.16 -9.64
C ALA A 34 -1.14 22.54 -10.43
N LYS A 35 -1.26 23.81 -10.85
CA LYS A 35 -2.33 24.27 -11.75
C LYS A 35 -2.21 23.62 -13.13
N LYS A 36 -1.00 23.60 -13.72
CA LYS A 36 -0.75 23.02 -15.05
C LYS A 36 -1.10 21.53 -15.13
N ASN A 37 -0.82 20.79 -14.06
CA ASN A 37 -1.05 19.35 -13.98
C ASN A 37 -2.34 18.98 -13.23
N ASN A 38 -3.18 19.96 -12.91
CA ASN A 38 -4.46 19.77 -12.21
C ASN A 38 -4.36 18.90 -10.94
N TRP A 39 -3.40 19.19 -10.07
CA TRP A 39 -3.24 18.46 -8.81
C TRP A 39 -4.48 18.64 -7.93
N LYS A 40 -4.89 17.57 -7.24
CA LYS A 40 -6.04 17.62 -6.33
C LYS A 40 -5.66 18.44 -5.10
N THR A 41 -6.40 19.52 -4.87
CA THR A 41 -6.20 20.44 -3.75
C THR A 41 -7.22 20.21 -2.64
N GLN A 42 -6.77 20.32 -1.40
CA GLN A 42 -7.61 20.39 -0.21
C GLN A 42 -7.39 21.75 0.47
N LYS A 43 -8.45 22.39 0.95
CA LYS A 43 -8.31 23.60 1.77
C LYS A 43 -7.64 23.22 3.10
N ARG A 44 -6.62 23.98 3.50
CA ARG A 44 -5.94 23.76 4.78
C ARG A 44 -6.88 24.13 5.93
N VAL A 45 -6.98 23.26 6.92
CA VAL A 45 -7.77 23.50 8.13
C VAL A 45 -6.88 24.19 9.17
N GLY A 46 -7.11 25.48 9.44
CA GLY A 46 -6.36 26.25 10.44
C GLY A 46 -6.26 27.76 10.17
N LYS A 47 -5.58 28.49 11.06
CA LYS A 47 -5.27 29.92 10.88
C LYS A 47 -4.27 30.10 9.72
N GLY A 48 -4.60 30.96 8.77
CA GLY A 48 -3.70 31.34 7.67
C GLY A 48 -4.07 30.82 6.27
N GLY A 49 -5.20 30.11 6.11
CA GLY A 49 -5.70 29.68 4.81
C GLY A 49 -4.71 28.82 4.00
N GLY A 50 -4.88 28.82 2.68
CA GLY A 50 -4.05 28.07 1.74
C GLY A 50 -4.59 26.70 1.36
N VAL A 51 -3.84 26.02 0.47
CA VAL A 51 -4.18 24.71 -0.07
C VAL A 51 -3.05 23.72 0.12
N GLU A 52 -3.42 22.47 0.34
CA GLU A 52 -2.52 21.32 0.36
C GLU A 52 -2.85 20.43 -0.84
N TYR A 53 -1.83 19.76 -1.39
CA TYR A 53 -1.93 18.92 -2.57
C TYR A 53 -1.90 17.46 -2.17
N ALA A 54 -2.82 16.66 -2.70
CA ALA A 54 -2.88 15.23 -2.40
C ALA A 54 -1.73 14.49 -3.07
N LEU A 55 -0.97 13.70 -2.32
CA LEU A 55 0.18 12.91 -2.80
C LEU A 55 -0.18 12.03 -4.01
N CYS A 56 -1.37 11.42 -4.00
CA CYS A 56 -1.85 10.56 -5.07
C CYS A 56 -2.16 11.30 -6.38
N SER A 57 -2.26 12.64 -6.35
CA SER A 57 -2.51 13.47 -7.53
C SER A 57 -1.24 14.05 -8.14
N LEU A 58 -0.09 13.90 -7.46
CA LEU A 58 1.19 14.31 -8.00
C LEU A 58 1.63 13.32 -9.09
N PRO A 59 2.42 13.76 -10.09
CA PRO A 59 3.10 12.88 -11.04
C PRO A 59 3.88 11.75 -10.37
N GLN A 60 3.94 10.59 -11.03
CA GLN A 60 4.58 9.39 -10.50
C GLN A 60 6.02 9.64 -10.03
N HIS A 61 6.82 10.35 -10.83
CA HIS A 61 8.20 10.68 -10.49
C HIS A 61 8.33 11.47 -9.17
N LEU A 62 7.41 12.40 -8.89
CA LEU A 62 7.40 13.14 -7.63
C LEU A 62 7.01 12.24 -6.46
N GLN A 63 6.03 11.35 -6.66
CA GLN A 63 5.63 10.41 -5.62
C GLN A 63 6.80 9.52 -5.21
N ASP A 64 7.56 9.04 -6.18
CA ASP A 64 8.70 8.15 -5.95
C ASP A 64 9.86 8.88 -5.27
N GLU A 65 10.15 10.12 -5.66
CA GLU A 65 11.18 10.93 -4.98
C GLU A 65 10.79 11.23 -3.52
N ILE A 66 9.52 11.58 -3.27
CA ILE A 66 8.99 11.78 -1.92
C ILE A 66 9.15 10.48 -1.11
N ARG A 67 8.69 9.33 -1.64
CA ARG A 67 8.82 8.03 -0.98
C ARG A 67 10.29 7.68 -0.68
N ASN A 68 11.20 7.94 -1.62
CA ASN A 68 12.63 7.67 -1.46
C ASN A 68 13.24 8.51 -0.33
N LYS A 69 12.91 9.81 -0.23
CA LYS A 69 13.39 10.69 0.86
C LYS A 69 12.96 10.16 2.23
N PHE A 70 11.72 9.70 2.35
CA PHE A 70 11.21 9.12 3.59
C PHE A 70 11.82 7.74 3.89
N ALA A 71 12.00 6.87 2.89
CA ALA A 71 12.64 5.56 3.06
C ALA A 71 14.09 5.69 3.57
N VAL A 72 14.89 6.60 3.00
CA VAL A 72 16.28 6.84 3.46
C VAL A 72 16.33 7.30 4.93
N THR A 73 15.32 8.08 5.36
CA THR A 73 15.25 8.56 6.75
C THR A 73 15.03 7.39 7.73
N VAL A 74 14.19 6.42 7.37
CA VAL A 74 13.93 5.23 8.20
C VAL A 74 15.15 4.32 8.33
N VAL A 75 15.96 4.21 7.27
CA VAL A 75 17.16 3.33 7.28
C VAL A 75 18.36 3.97 8.00
N LYS A 76 18.44 5.31 8.07
CA LYS A 76 19.49 6.01 8.82
C LYS A 76 19.36 5.84 10.33
N SER A 77 18.16 5.61 10.85
CA SER A 77 17.95 5.09 12.21
C SER A 77 18.16 3.57 12.23
N LYS A 78 19.41 3.12 12.18
CA LYS A 78 19.76 1.73 12.49
C LYS A 78 19.39 1.39 13.95
N PRO A 79 18.64 0.32 14.23
CA PRO A 79 19.18 -0.75 15.04
C PRO A 79 20.08 -1.59 14.13
N LYS A 80 21.30 -1.80 14.59
CA LYS A 80 22.28 -2.76 14.09
C LYS A 80 21.56 -4.07 13.73
N ALA A 81 21.61 -4.48 12.47
CA ALA A 81 21.15 -5.81 12.08
C ALA A 81 21.97 -6.86 12.85
N PRO A 82 21.36 -7.91 13.41
CA PRO A 82 21.94 -9.23 13.32
C PRO A 82 21.54 -9.82 11.97
N LEU A 83 22.55 -10.08 11.16
CA LEU A 83 22.48 -10.90 9.96
C LEU A 83 22.16 -12.35 10.37
N ALA A 84 20.90 -12.66 10.69
CA ALA A 84 20.30 -14.00 10.78
C ALA A 84 18.82 -13.88 11.16
N LEU A 85 17.97 -14.78 10.63
CA LEU A 85 16.51 -14.93 10.77
C LEU A 85 15.71 -14.30 9.61
N ARG A 86 14.97 -15.03 8.75
CA ARG A 86 14.62 -16.45 8.64
C ARG A 86 14.26 -16.70 7.17
N GLN A 87 15.01 -17.58 6.50
CA GLN A 87 14.59 -18.27 5.27
C GLN A 87 13.48 -19.33 5.55
N VAL A 88 12.65 -19.14 6.59
CA VAL A 88 11.74 -20.15 7.10
C VAL A 88 10.41 -19.51 7.51
N GLU A 89 9.64 -19.04 6.54
CA GLU A 89 8.19 -18.87 6.72
C GLU A 89 7.43 -18.89 5.38
N LEU A 90 7.84 -19.77 4.47
CA LEU A 90 7.08 -20.13 3.26
C LEU A 90 6.43 -21.52 3.36
N LYS A 91 6.51 -22.17 4.53
CA LYS A 91 6.05 -23.56 4.74
C LYS A 91 4.92 -23.74 5.77
N THR A 92 4.52 -22.68 6.46
CA THR A 92 3.46 -22.71 7.49
C THR A 92 2.19 -21.98 7.05
N LEU A 93 2.14 -21.52 5.80
CA LEU A 93 1.03 -20.83 5.13
C LEU A 93 -0.03 -21.80 4.57
N THR A 94 -0.17 -22.99 5.15
CA THR A 94 -1.17 -23.99 4.77
C THR A 94 -1.78 -24.58 6.02
N GLU A 95 -2.88 -23.99 6.49
CA GLU A 95 -4.07 -24.70 6.99
C GLU A 95 -5.13 -23.70 7.49
N LYS A 96 -4.72 -22.59 8.12
CA LYS A 96 -5.63 -21.73 8.92
C LYS A 96 -6.21 -20.48 8.24
N GLN A 97 -5.83 -20.16 7.01
CA GLN A 97 -6.37 -18.99 6.28
C GLN A 97 -7.32 -19.35 5.12
N ARG A 98 -7.73 -20.62 5.00
CA ARG A 98 -8.74 -21.05 4.01
C ARG A 98 -10.18 -21.06 4.54
N GLU A 99 -10.39 -20.74 5.82
CA GLU A 99 -11.71 -20.85 6.46
C GLU A 99 -12.55 -19.56 6.42
N THR A 100 -11.98 -18.43 6.01
CA THR A 100 -12.70 -17.14 5.94
C THR A 100 -13.19 -16.74 4.55
N VAL A 101 -13.24 -17.67 3.58
CA VAL A 101 -13.77 -17.42 2.22
C VAL A 101 -15.10 -18.14 1.93
N TYR A 102 -15.53 -19.09 2.75
CA TYR A 102 -16.75 -19.89 2.49
C TYR A 102 -17.96 -19.55 3.37
N THR A 103 -18.19 -18.26 3.65
CA THR A 103 -19.49 -17.80 4.18
C THR A 103 -19.99 -16.65 3.33
N GLY A 104 -20.27 -16.96 2.06
CA GLY A 104 -20.72 -15.96 1.10
C GLY A 104 -21.26 -16.63 -0.15
N ALA A 105 -22.43 -17.25 -0.02
CA ALA A 105 -23.30 -17.76 -1.07
C ALA A 105 -22.98 -19.17 -1.62
N TYR A 106 -24.06 -19.96 -1.77
CA TYR A 106 -24.17 -21.27 -2.40
C TYR A 106 -23.67 -22.47 -1.57
N HIS A 107 -24.57 -23.15 -0.85
CA HIS A 107 -25.27 -24.32 -1.40
C HIS A 107 -26.23 -24.86 -0.33
N ASP A 108 -27.44 -24.32 -0.35
CA ASP A 108 -28.60 -25.01 0.17
C ASP A 108 -28.81 -26.31 -0.64
N CYS A 109 -29.26 -27.36 0.04
CA CYS A 109 -29.83 -28.61 -0.49
C CYS A 109 -28.97 -29.55 -1.37
N GLY A 110 -28.57 -30.67 -0.74
CA GLY A 110 -28.92 -32.01 -1.24
C GLY A 110 -27.90 -32.73 -2.14
N TRP A 111 -27.97 -34.06 -2.07
CA TRP A 111 -27.22 -35.07 -2.83
C TRP A 111 -25.97 -35.62 -2.15
N GLY A 112 -26.20 -36.61 -1.29
CA GLY A 112 -25.22 -37.64 -1.03
C GLY A 112 -25.16 -38.60 -2.21
N GLU A 113 -23.97 -39.02 -2.59
CA GLU A 113 -23.81 -40.32 -3.22
C GLU A 113 -22.45 -40.91 -2.87
N SER A 114 -22.54 -42.14 -2.39
CA SER A 114 -21.52 -42.97 -1.79
C SER A 114 -20.69 -43.66 -2.86
N GLN A 115 -19.36 -43.61 -2.76
CA GLN A 115 -18.49 -44.55 -3.46
C GLN A 115 -17.32 -44.94 -2.56
N ASP A 116 -17.50 -46.01 -1.80
CA ASP A 116 -16.39 -46.78 -1.27
C ASP A 116 -16.32 -48.11 -2.03
N SER A 117 -15.35 -48.17 -2.93
CA SER A 117 -14.93 -49.42 -3.56
C SER A 117 -14.04 -50.15 -2.58
N ARG A 118 -14.53 -51.27 -2.01
CA ARG A 118 -13.66 -52.36 -1.55
C ARG A 118 -14.43 -53.64 -1.17
N LEU A 119 -13.81 -54.74 -1.60
CA LEU A 119 -13.89 -56.13 -1.11
C LEU A 119 -14.95 -57.10 -1.67
N VAL A 120 -14.41 -58.04 -2.47
CA VAL A 120 -14.36 -59.51 -2.21
C VAL A 120 -15.67 -60.32 -2.23
N ALA A 121 -15.68 -61.31 -3.14
CA ALA A 121 -15.98 -62.76 -2.92
C ALA A 121 -16.61 -63.33 -4.21
N CYS A 122 -15.91 -64.17 -4.97
CA CYS A 122 -15.89 -65.64 -4.84
C CYS A 122 -17.21 -66.32 -5.22
N LEU A 123 -17.13 -67.12 -6.30
CA LEU A 123 -17.66 -68.48 -6.47
C LEU A 123 -19.19 -68.69 -6.45
N GLY A 124 -19.71 -69.29 -7.54
CA GLY A 124 -21.02 -69.91 -7.63
C GLY A 124 -21.56 -69.97 -9.05
#